data_AF-C0Z348-F1
#
_entry.id   AF-C0Z348-F1
#
_cell.length_a   1.000
_cell.length_b   1.000
_cell.length_c   1.000
_cell.angle_alpha   90.00
_cell.angle_beta   90.00
_cell.angle_gamma   90.00
#
_symmetry.space_group_name_H-M   'P 1'
#
loop_
_entity.id
_entity.type
_entity.pdbx_description
1 polymer ?
#
loop_
_entity_poly.entity_id
_entity_poly.type
_entity_poly.pdbx_seq_one_letter_code
_entity_poly.pdbx_strand_id
1 'polypeptide(L)'
;MRKSKEGKVLKWDVDLDDSLCTLQEAFEQVEQTLGFNIELKFDDQTVYEREFLVHILRSVLQVVSNYAKDRPVIFSSFQPDAAKLVRELQSTYPVFFLTDAGNEIHNDERRNSLEEAIQVCLEGGLQGIVSEVKGVFRNPAAISKIKESNLSLLTYGKLNNVGEAVYMQYVMGIDGVIVDFVEEIIESTTRMMIRPPPSSSPLPSPSKDDDVAITRPEFSQKEISFLLKLLSQLIQH
;
A
#
# COMPACT_ATOMS: atom_id res chain seq x y z
N MET A 1 -19.19 -7.53 -15.22
CA MET A 1 -18.73 -6.80 -16.43
C MET A 1 -17.61 -5.86 -16.02
N ARG A 2 -16.50 -5.80 -16.77
CA ARG A 2 -15.38 -4.90 -16.46
C ARG A 2 -15.28 -3.81 -17.52
N LYS A 3 -15.24 -2.55 -17.12
CA LYS A 3 -14.99 -1.44 -18.04
C LYS A 3 -13.49 -1.19 -18.10
N SER A 4 -12.90 -1.22 -19.29
CA SER A 4 -11.48 -0.86 -19.48
C SER A 4 -11.30 0.65 -19.26
N LYS A 5 -10.04 1.09 -19.07
CA LYS A 5 -9.70 2.52 -19.03
C LYS A 5 -10.07 3.26 -20.32
N GLU A 6 -10.28 2.53 -21.42
CA GLU A 6 -10.71 3.05 -22.73
C GLU A 6 -12.25 3.02 -22.91
N GLY A 7 -13.00 2.73 -21.84
CA GLY A 7 -14.46 2.71 -21.86
C GLY A 7 -15.08 1.46 -22.48
N LYS A 8 -14.28 0.49 -22.94
CA LYS A 8 -14.77 -0.76 -23.50
C LYS A 8 -15.31 -1.66 -22.39
N VAL A 9 -16.58 -2.06 -22.50
CA VAL A 9 -17.18 -3.02 -21.59
C VAL A 9 -16.77 -4.42 -22.03
N LEU A 10 -15.92 -5.06 -21.23
CA LEU A 10 -15.53 -6.45 -21.40
C LEU A 10 -16.51 -7.33 -20.63
N LYS A 11 -17.02 -8.35 -21.33
CA LYS A 11 -17.84 -9.39 -20.72
C LYS A 11 -16.95 -10.14 -19.72
N TRP A 12 -17.44 -10.25 -18.49
CA TRP A 12 -16.78 -11.05 -17.45
C TRP A 12 -17.05 -12.50 -17.80
N ASP A 13 -15.99 -13.25 -18.10
CA ASP A 13 -16.05 -14.65 -18.52
C ASP A 13 -15.11 -15.41 -17.60
N VAL A 14 -15.68 -16.17 -16.67
CA VAL A 14 -14.97 -16.99 -15.67
C VAL A 14 -15.64 -18.36 -15.65
N ASP A 15 -14.85 -19.42 -15.48
CA ASP A 15 -15.32 -20.80 -15.53
C ASP A 15 -16.24 -21.15 -14.33
N LEU A 16 -16.01 -20.52 -13.19
CA LEU A 16 -16.81 -20.61 -11.95
C LEU A 16 -16.80 -19.24 -11.28
N ASP A 17 -17.98 -18.70 -11.03
CA ASP A 17 -18.17 -17.49 -10.22
C ASP A 17 -18.53 -17.96 -8.81
N ASP A 18 -17.71 -17.62 -7.83
CA ASP A 18 -18.07 -17.85 -6.42
C ASP A 18 -18.99 -16.72 -5.94
N SER A 19 -19.71 -16.96 -4.85
CA SER A 19 -20.52 -15.94 -4.21
C SER A 19 -19.64 -14.82 -3.63
N LEU A 20 -20.14 -13.58 -3.69
CA LEU A 20 -19.51 -12.47 -2.98
C LEU A 20 -19.62 -12.73 -1.47
N CYS A 21 -18.50 -12.63 -0.75
CA CYS A 21 -18.52 -12.71 0.70
C CYS A 21 -18.87 -11.37 1.34
N THR A 22 -19.45 -11.44 2.52
CA THR A 22 -19.63 -10.33 3.44
C THR A 22 -18.34 -10.09 4.25
N LEU A 23 -18.18 -8.88 4.80
CA LEU A 23 -17.07 -8.59 5.70
C LEU A 23 -17.08 -9.47 6.96
N GLN A 24 -18.27 -9.86 7.44
CA GLN A 24 -18.40 -10.81 8.54
C GLN A 24 -17.81 -12.18 8.17
N GLU A 25 -18.25 -12.75 7.04
CA GLU A 25 -17.77 -14.05 6.57
C GLU A 25 -16.24 -14.04 6.38
N ALA A 26 -15.69 -12.94 5.87
CA ALA A 26 -14.25 -12.79 5.75
C ALA A 26 -13.55 -12.88 7.13
N PHE A 27 -14.04 -12.20 8.16
CA PHE A 27 -13.48 -12.31 9.51
C PHE A 27 -13.61 -13.70 10.12
N GLU A 28 -14.71 -14.40 9.84
CA GLU A 28 -14.99 -15.74 10.36
C GLU A 28 -14.17 -16.82 9.67
N GLN A 29 -13.88 -16.68 8.38
CA GLN A 29 -13.24 -17.71 7.56
C GLN A 29 -11.72 -17.54 7.43
N VAL A 30 -11.19 -16.31 7.46
CA VAL A 30 -9.74 -16.08 7.37
C VAL A 30 -9.07 -16.39 8.71
N GLU A 31 -7.93 -17.09 8.71
CA GLU A 31 -7.20 -17.47 9.92
C GLU A 31 -6.93 -16.29 10.86
N GLN A 32 -7.22 -16.45 12.16
CA GLN A 32 -7.21 -15.35 13.13
C GLN A 32 -5.84 -14.70 13.37
N THR A 33 -4.74 -15.32 12.94
CA THR A 33 -3.38 -14.76 13.02
C THR A 33 -3.12 -13.64 12.01
N LEU A 34 -3.89 -13.58 10.92
CA LEU A 34 -3.70 -12.60 9.85
C LEU A 34 -4.37 -11.26 10.18
N GLY A 35 -3.81 -10.14 9.71
CA GLY A 35 -4.47 -8.83 9.77
C GLY A 35 -5.41 -8.59 8.59
N PHE A 36 -6.21 -7.52 8.67
CA PHE A 36 -7.05 -7.05 7.57
C PHE A 36 -6.64 -5.64 7.12
N ASN A 37 -6.46 -5.44 5.83
CA ASN A 37 -6.37 -4.11 5.21
C ASN A 37 -7.70 -3.85 4.47
N ILE A 38 -8.53 -2.97 5.03
CA ILE A 38 -9.89 -2.70 4.55
C ILE A 38 -9.92 -1.37 3.78
N GLU A 39 -10.06 -1.44 2.46
CA GLU A 39 -10.35 -0.28 1.62
C GLU A 39 -11.85 0.05 1.68
N LEU A 40 -12.18 1.27 2.12
CA LEU A 40 -13.52 1.84 2.06
C LEU A 40 -13.70 2.50 0.69
N LYS A 41 -14.51 1.88 -0.16
CA LYS A 41 -14.69 2.30 -1.55
C LYS A 41 -15.95 3.13 -1.74
N PHE A 42 -15.81 4.28 -2.40
CA PHE A 42 -16.89 5.20 -2.74
C PHE A 42 -16.79 5.58 -4.22
N ASP A 43 -17.86 6.14 -4.80
CA ASP A 43 -17.83 6.64 -6.17
C ASP A 43 -17.07 7.97 -6.23
N ASP A 44 -16.01 7.99 -7.03
CA ASP A 44 -15.12 9.15 -7.19
C ASP A 44 -15.80 10.38 -7.81
N GLN A 45 -16.93 10.20 -8.50
CA GLN A 45 -17.68 11.27 -9.15
C GLN A 45 -18.80 11.82 -8.28
N THR A 46 -19.01 11.24 -7.09
CA THR A 46 -20.10 11.62 -6.19
C THR A 46 -19.59 12.41 -4.99
N VAL A 47 -20.20 13.58 -4.76
CA VAL A 47 -20.02 14.31 -3.50
C VAL A 47 -21.05 13.78 -2.51
N TYR A 48 -20.58 13.08 -1.48
CA TYR A 48 -21.44 12.50 -0.47
C TYR A 48 -21.69 13.46 0.69
N GLU A 49 -22.94 13.52 1.15
CA GLU A 49 -23.28 14.22 2.39
C GLU A 49 -22.66 13.50 3.60
N ARG A 50 -22.28 14.28 4.62
CA ARG A 50 -21.62 13.76 5.82
C ARG A 50 -22.48 12.70 6.51
N GLU A 51 -23.78 12.93 6.63
CA GLU A 51 -24.74 12.05 7.29
C GLU A 51 -24.80 10.67 6.60
N PHE A 52 -24.77 10.68 5.27
CA PHE A 52 -24.72 9.45 4.47
C PHE A 52 -23.43 8.67 4.73
N LEU A 53 -22.27 9.34 4.65
CA LEU A 53 -20.99 8.69 4.94
C LEU A 53 -20.96 8.11 6.35
N VAL A 54 -21.40 8.87 7.36
CA VAL A 54 -21.45 8.41 8.76
C VAL A 54 -22.33 7.17 8.91
N HIS A 55 -23.48 7.11 8.23
CA HIS A 55 -24.37 5.96 8.28
C HIS A 55 -23.70 4.68 7.72
N ILE A 56 -23.06 4.79 6.55
CA ILE A 56 -22.35 3.66 5.92
C ILE A 56 -21.16 3.23 6.77
N LEU A 57 -20.32 4.17 7.19
CA LEU A 57 -19.12 3.88 7.98
C LEU A 57 -19.45 3.23 9.32
N ARG A 58 -20.51 3.66 10.01
CA ARG A 58 -20.96 3.00 11.25
C ARG A 58 -21.36 1.55 11.03
N SER A 59 -21.98 1.23 9.89
CA SER A 59 -22.36 -0.13 9.55
C SER A 59 -21.12 -1.03 9.38
N VAL A 60 -20.09 -0.53 8.69
CA VAL A 60 -18.81 -1.25 8.56
C VAL A 60 -18.12 -1.39 9.92
N LEU A 61 -18.03 -0.31 10.70
CA LEU A 61 -17.40 -0.32 12.02
C LEU A 61 -18.11 -1.26 13.01
N GLN A 62 -19.42 -1.41 12.91
CA GLN A 62 -20.17 -2.36 13.74
C GLN A 62 -19.75 -3.81 13.45
N VAL A 63 -19.57 -4.16 12.17
CA VAL A 63 -19.07 -5.50 11.79
C VAL A 63 -17.65 -5.69 12.29
N VAL A 64 -16.76 -4.72 12.06
CA VAL A 64 -15.37 -4.81 12.53
C VAL A 64 -15.32 -4.96 14.06
N SER A 65 -16.09 -4.16 14.81
CA SER A 65 -16.15 -4.25 16.27
C SER A 65 -16.65 -5.60 16.77
N ASN A 66 -17.55 -6.26 16.04
CA ASN A 66 -18.14 -7.53 16.47
C ASN A 66 -17.26 -8.73 16.10
N TYR A 67 -16.52 -8.67 14.98
CA TYR A 67 -15.89 -9.84 14.36
C TYR A 67 -14.37 -9.77 14.24
N ALA A 68 -13.74 -8.58 14.29
CA ALA A 68 -12.30 -8.45 14.16
C ALA A 68 -11.53 -8.99 15.38
N LYS A 69 -12.16 -9.02 16.57
CA LYS A 69 -11.53 -9.45 17.83
C LYS A 69 -10.21 -8.68 18.06
N ASP A 70 -9.12 -9.39 18.36
CA ASP A 70 -7.80 -8.80 18.61
C ASP A 70 -6.93 -8.68 17.35
N ARG A 71 -7.49 -8.88 16.15
CA ARG A 71 -6.73 -8.86 14.90
C ARG A 71 -6.27 -7.44 14.55
N PRO A 72 -5.07 -7.27 13.98
CA PRO A 72 -4.67 -6.01 13.38
C PRO A 72 -5.61 -5.65 12.22
N VAL A 73 -6.12 -4.43 12.21
CA VAL A 73 -6.92 -3.89 11.10
C VAL A 73 -6.36 -2.53 10.70
N ILE A 74 -6.29 -2.28 9.40
CA ILE A 74 -6.00 -0.97 8.82
C ILE A 74 -7.20 -0.57 7.97
N PHE A 75 -7.66 0.67 8.10
CA PHE A 75 -8.61 1.25 7.16
C PHE A 75 -7.89 2.13 6.15
N SER A 76 -8.38 2.14 4.91
CA SER A 76 -7.92 3.07 3.89
C SER A 76 -9.06 3.55 2.99
N SER A 77 -8.91 4.71 2.36
CA SER A 77 -9.90 5.24 1.40
C SER A 77 -9.24 6.22 0.44
N PHE A 78 -9.63 6.19 -0.85
CA PHE A 78 -9.29 7.24 -1.82
C PHE A 78 -10.13 8.50 -1.62
N GLN A 79 -11.26 8.40 -0.91
CA GLN A 79 -12.10 9.54 -0.64
C GLN A 79 -11.67 10.24 0.65
N PRO A 80 -11.20 11.51 0.58
CA PRO A 80 -10.64 12.22 1.74
C PRO A 80 -11.64 12.33 2.89
N ASP A 81 -12.90 12.66 2.58
CA ASP A 81 -13.93 12.86 3.61
C ASP A 81 -14.26 11.56 4.34
N ALA A 82 -14.29 10.43 3.62
CA ALA A 82 -14.51 9.13 4.24
C ALA A 82 -13.31 8.69 5.11
N ALA A 83 -12.08 8.96 4.67
CA ALA A 83 -10.87 8.69 5.45
C ALA A 83 -10.86 9.50 6.77
N LYS A 84 -11.16 10.80 6.68
CA LYS A 84 -11.27 11.67 7.86
C LYS A 84 -12.40 11.21 8.79
N LEU A 85 -13.57 10.91 8.24
CA LEU A 85 -14.73 10.49 9.04
C LEU A 85 -14.53 9.14 9.74
N VAL A 86 -13.91 8.14 9.09
CA VAL A 86 -13.66 6.87 9.78
C VAL A 86 -12.68 7.08 10.94
N ARG A 87 -11.72 8.00 10.82
CA ARG A 87 -10.84 8.38 11.94
C ARG A 87 -11.57 9.14 13.04
N GLU A 88 -12.56 9.97 12.72
CA GLU A 88 -13.41 10.62 13.73
C GLU A 88 -14.29 9.61 14.48
N LEU A 89 -14.79 8.59 13.78
CA LEU A 89 -15.75 7.62 14.32
C LEU A 89 -15.12 6.52 15.18
N GLN A 90 -13.81 6.26 15.05
CA GLN A 90 -13.09 5.27 15.85
C GLN A 90 -11.63 5.69 16.10
N SER A 91 -11.06 5.26 17.22
CA SER A 91 -9.66 5.55 17.58
C SER A 91 -8.77 4.31 17.69
N THR A 92 -9.34 3.11 17.58
CA THR A 92 -8.67 1.81 17.78
C THR A 92 -7.71 1.45 16.64
N TYR A 93 -8.14 1.60 15.40
CA TYR A 93 -7.42 1.13 14.22
C TYR A 93 -6.84 2.32 13.44
N PRO A 94 -5.61 2.18 12.92
CA PRO A 94 -5.02 3.20 12.08
C PRO A 94 -5.80 3.35 10.77
N VAL A 95 -5.85 4.59 10.29
CA VAL A 95 -6.51 4.98 9.05
C VAL A 95 -5.47 5.60 8.13
N PHE A 96 -5.48 5.16 6.87
CA PHE A 96 -4.57 5.62 5.84
C PHE A 96 -5.36 6.30 4.71
N PHE A 97 -4.75 7.28 4.05
CA PHE A 97 -5.30 7.86 2.84
C PHE A 97 -4.68 7.24 1.59
N LEU A 98 -5.51 6.81 0.64
CA LEU A 98 -5.07 6.27 -0.65
C LEU A 98 -4.87 7.39 -1.67
N THR A 99 -3.78 7.34 -2.43
CA THR A 99 -3.50 8.30 -3.49
C THR A 99 -2.84 7.66 -4.70
N ASP A 100 -3.16 8.17 -5.90
CA ASP A 100 -2.44 7.87 -7.14
C ASP A 100 -1.14 8.66 -7.27
N ALA A 101 -0.82 9.55 -6.31
CA ALA A 101 0.38 10.36 -6.28
C ALA A 101 0.61 11.14 -7.60
N GLY A 102 -0.48 11.65 -8.18
CA GLY A 102 -0.47 12.43 -9.43
C GLY A 102 -0.33 11.60 -10.70
N ASN A 103 -0.38 10.26 -10.63
CA ASN A 103 -0.48 9.42 -11.82
C ASN A 103 -1.85 9.50 -12.51
N GLU A 104 -2.88 9.83 -11.74
CA GLU A 104 -4.24 10.08 -12.21
C GLU A 104 -4.71 11.41 -11.62
N ILE A 105 -5.39 12.22 -12.44
CA ILE A 105 -5.90 13.52 -12.04
C ILE A 105 -7.39 13.40 -11.79
N HIS A 106 -7.77 13.69 -10.55
CA HIS A 106 -9.12 13.68 -10.03
C HIS A 106 -9.67 15.09 -9.94
N ASN A 107 -11.01 15.22 -9.94
CA ASN A 107 -11.67 16.51 -9.73
C ASN A 107 -11.42 17.07 -8.33
N ASP A 108 -11.27 16.20 -7.34
CA ASP A 108 -10.88 16.58 -5.99
C ASP A 108 -9.35 16.73 -5.90
N GLU A 109 -8.89 17.98 -5.81
CA GLU A 109 -7.48 18.35 -5.80
C GLU A 109 -6.69 17.65 -4.69
N ARG A 110 -7.34 17.34 -3.57
CA ARG A 110 -6.75 16.66 -2.40
C ARG A 110 -6.18 15.27 -2.73
N ARG A 111 -6.56 14.69 -3.86
CA ARG A 111 -6.13 13.36 -4.32
C ARG A 111 -4.92 13.39 -5.26
N ASN A 112 -4.55 14.57 -5.76
CA ASN A 112 -3.73 14.68 -6.98
C ASN A 112 -2.21 14.72 -6.74
N SER A 113 -1.74 14.65 -5.50
CA SER A 113 -0.30 14.60 -5.21
C SER A 113 0.01 13.96 -3.85
N LEU A 114 1.29 13.64 -3.63
CA LEU A 114 1.78 13.20 -2.33
C LEU A 114 1.72 14.34 -1.30
N GLU A 115 1.99 15.56 -1.71
CA GLU A 115 1.88 16.75 -0.87
C GLU A 115 0.45 16.95 -0.34
N GLU A 116 -0.55 16.83 -1.22
CA GLU A 116 -1.97 16.91 -0.81
C GLU A 116 -2.37 15.73 0.07
N ALA A 117 -1.87 14.52 -0.22
CA ALA A 117 -2.10 13.36 0.63
C ALA A 117 -1.56 13.54 2.06
N ILE A 118 -0.39 14.18 2.22
CA ILE A 118 0.14 14.56 3.54
C ILE A 118 -0.84 15.50 4.25
N GLN A 119 -1.35 16.53 3.56
CA GLN A 119 -2.26 17.49 4.17
C GLN A 119 -3.58 16.84 4.61
N VAL A 120 -4.16 15.97 3.78
CA VAL A 120 -5.36 15.18 4.14
C VAL A 120 -5.12 14.40 5.43
N CYS A 121 -3.96 13.75 5.55
CA CYS A 121 -3.60 12.98 6.74
C CYS A 121 -3.43 13.86 7.98
N LEU A 122 -2.72 14.98 7.87
CA LEU A 122 -2.48 15.89 8.99
C LEU A 122 -3.78 16.53 9.49
N GLU A 123 -4.62 17.02 8.59
CA GLU A 123 -5.92 17.60 8.93
C GLU A 123 -6.89 16.57 9.52
N GLY A 124 -6.81 15.32 9.06
CA GLY A 124 -7.66 14.22 9.51
C GLY A 124 -7.16 13.47 10.74
N GLY A 125 -5.95 13.74 11.21
CA GLY A 125 -5.28 12.91 12.23
C GLY A 125 -5.11 11.46 11.80
N LEU A 126 -4.90 11.22 10.50
CA LEU A 126 -4.67 9.90 9.92
C LEU A 126 -3.25 9.42 10.20
N GLN A 127 -3.03 8.10 10.18
CA GLN A 127 -1.77 7.47 10.57
C GLN A 127 -0.80 7.27 9.39
N GLY A 128 -1.28 7.34 8.15
CA GLY A 128 -0.38 7.17 7.02
C GLY A 128 -1.02 7.31 5.64
N ILE A 129 -0.20 7.06 4.63
CA ILE A 129 -0.54 7.14 3.22
C ILE A 129 -0.33 5.77 2.57
N VAL A 130 -1.24 5.38 1.69
CA VAL A 130 -1.05 4.26 0.76
C VAL A 130 -0.96 4.86 -0.65
N SER A 131 0.22 4.83 -1.25
CA SER A 131 0.49 5.52 -2.52
C SER A 131 0.71 4.56 -3.68
N GLU A 132 0.33 4.97 -4.88
CA GLU A 132 0.80 4.29 -6.09
C GLU A 132 2.33 4.46 -6.21
N VAL A 133 3.03 3.34 -6.37
CA VAL A 133 4.50 3.25 -6.28
C VAL A 133 5.24 4.05 -7.35
N LYS A 134 4.70 4.17 -8.57
CA LYS A 134 5.29 4.96 -9.65
C LYS A 134 5.33 6.44 -9.30
N GLY A 135 4.32 6.94 -8.58
CA GLY A 135 4.29 8.32 -8.11
C GLY A 135 5.37 8.57 -7.06
N VAL A 136 5.57 7.63 -6.14
CA VAL A 136 6.65 7.70 -5.14
C VAL A 136 8.04 7.66 -5.79
N PHE A 137 8.27 6.76 -6.76
CA PHE A 137 9.56 6.70 -7.46
C PHE A 137 9.86 7.92 -8.32
N ARG A 138 8.83 8.64 -8.81
CA ARG A 138 9.00 9.92 -9.51
C ARG A 138 9.35 11.06 -8.56
N ASN A 139 8.95 10.97 -7.29
CA ASN A 139 9.28 11.96 -6.26
C ASN A 139 9.85 11.31 -4.97
N PRO A 140 11.07 10.73 -5.02
CA PRO A 140 11.67 10.07 -3.85
C PRO A 140 11.84 11.00 -2.63
N ALA A 141 12.01 12.30 -2.87
CA ALA A 141 12.15 13.31 -1.81
C ALA A 141 10.87 13.44 -0.95
N ALA A 142 9.70 13.04 -1.48
CA ALA A 142 8.46 13.01 -0.71
C ALA A 142 8.50 11.99 0.44
N ILE A 143 9.29 10.92 0.32
CA ILE A 143 9.40 9.90 1.37
C ILE A 143 9.92 10.54 2.67
N SER A 144 10.96 11.34 2.59
CA SER A 144 11.50 12.07 3.76
C SER A 144 10.45 12.98 4.38
N LYS A 145 9.71 13.75 3.57
CA LYS A 145 8.65 14.64 4.06
C LYS A 145 7.53 13.89 4.79
N ILE A 146 7.11 12.73 4.25
CA ILE A 146 6.07 11.88 4.85
C ILE A 146 6.54 11.38 6.23
N LYS A 147 7.80 10.92 6.31
CA LYS A 147 8.39 10.44 7.58
C LYS A 147 8.57 11.55 8.61
N GLU A 148 9.04 12.72 8.18
CA GLU A 148 9.17 13.91 9.03
C GLU A 148 7.81 14.38 9.58
N SER A 149 6.73 14.10 8.83
CA SER A 149 5.34 14.34 9.26
C SER A 149 4.79 13.26 10.21
N ASN A 150 5.62 12.30 10.63
CA ASN A 150 5.25 11.16 11.48
C ASN A 150 4.13 10.30 10.88
N LEU A 151 4.11 10.18 9.55
CA LEU A 151 3.17 9.35 8.80
C LEU A 151 3.85 8.07 8.32
N SER A 152 3.14 6.94 8.40
CA SER A 152 3.55 5.71 7.72
C SER A 152 3.29 5.79 6.22
N LEU A 153 4.14 5.15 5.43
CA LEU A 153 4.01 5.06 3.97
C LEU A 153 3.94 3.61 3.54
N LEU A 154 2.82 3.22 2.97
CA LEU A 154 2.63 1.97 2.26
C LEU A 154 2.51 2.26 0.75
N THR A 155 2.73 1.26 -0.08
CA THR A 155 2.54 1.40 -1.52
C THR A 155 1.67 0.30 -2.12
N TYR A 156 1.10 0.59 -3.28
CA TYR A 156 0.49 -0.38 -4.18
C TYR A 156 0.92 -0.07 -5.63
N GLY A 157 0.55 -0.94 -6.56
CA GLY A 157 0.74 -0.72 -7.99
C GLY A 157 1.61 -1.78 -8.63
N LYS A 158 1.76 -1.73 -9.97
CA LYS A 158 2.36 -2.83 -10.74
C LYS A 158 3.80 -3.15 -10.35
N LEU A 159 4.57 -2.15 -9.93
CA LEU A 159 5.97 -2.36 -9.52
C LEU A 159 6.09 -3.11 -8.18
N ASN A 160 5.01 -3.23 -7.41
CA ASN A 160 5.01 -4.08 -6.22
C ASN A 160 5.00 -5.57 -6.54
N ASN A 161 4.81 -5.95 -7.81
CA ASN A 161 4.97 -7.30 -8.30
C ASN A 161 6.37 -7.57 -8.88
N VAL A 162 7.34 -6.68 -8.64
CA VAL A 162 8.73 -6.82 -9.07
C VAL A 162 9.64 -6.81 -7.85
N GLY A 163 10.32 -7.92 -7.59
CA GLY A 163 11.13 -8.12 -6.37
C GLY A 163 12.21 -7.03 -6.18
N GLU A 164 12.89 -6.62 -7.24
CA GLU A 164 13.90 -5.56 -7.20
C GLU A 164 13.31 -4.20 -6.82
N ALA A 165 12.09 -3.91 -7.32
CA ALA A 165 11.39 -2.68 -6.98
C ALA A 165 10.90 -2.70 -5.53
N VAL A 166 10.40 -3.84 -5.04
CA VAL A 166 10.01 -4.01 -3.62
C VAL A 166 11.21 -3.89 -2.70
N TYR A 167 12.33 -4.54 -3.06
CA TYR A 167 13.58 -4.40 -2.33
C TYR A 167 14.01 -2.94 -2.25
N MET A 168 13.94 -2.21 -3.37
CA MET A 168 14.24 -0.78 -3.37
C MET A 168 13.35 0.05 -2.47
N GLN A 169 12.05 -0.25 -2.42
CA GLN A 169 11.13 0.42 -1.51
C GLN A 169 11.54 0.22 -0.05
N TYR A 170 11.93 -1.01 0.31
CA TYR A 170 12.48 -1.32 1.63
C TYR A 170 13.74 -0.49 1.94
N VAL A 171 14.68 -0.38 1.00
CA VAL A 171 15.90 0.45 1.15
C VAL A 171 15.55 1.93 1.35
N MET A 172 14.55 2.43 0.62
CA MET A 172 14.08 3.81 0.71
C MET A 172 13.29 4.11 1.99
N GLY A 173 13.01 3.10 2.83
CA GLY A 173 12.31 3.26 4.10
C GLY A 173 10.79 3.29 4.01
N ILE A 174 10.20 2.76 2.94
CA ILE A 174 8.76 2.50 2.85
C ILE A 174 8.38 1.40 3.84
N ASP A 175 7.27 1.57 4.56
CA ASP A 175 6.88 0.73 5.71
C ASP A 175 6.24 -0.60 5.29
N GLY A 176 5.68 -0.67 4.08
CA GLY A 176 5.06 -1.89 3.57
C GLY A 176 4.58 -1.75 2.14
N VAL A 177 4.30 -2.91 1.54
CA VAL A 177 3.91 -3.03 0.14
C VAL A 177 2.66 -3.91 0.03
N ILE A 178 1.72 -3.50 -0.81
CA ILE A 178 0.57 -4.31 -1.22
C ILE A 178 0.94 -4.95 -2.55
N VAL A 179 0.90 -6.28 -2.61
CA VAL A 179 1.40 -7.11 -3.72
C VAL A 179 0.32 -8.09 -4.18
N ASP A 180 0.36 -8.49 -5.45
CA ASP A 180 -0.52 -9.53 -5.98
C ASP A 180 0.05 -10.94 -5.74
N PHE A 181 1.39 -11.08 -5.78
CA PHE A 181 2.10 -12.36 -5.66
C PHE A 181 2.92 -12.45 -4.37
N VAL A 182 2.25 -12.73 -3.25
CA VAL A 182 2.86 -12.69 -1.90
C VAL A 182 4.08 -13.61 -1.77
N GLU A 183 3.95 -14.88 -2.16
CA GLU A 183 5.02 -15.87 -2.01
C GLU A 183 6.26 -15.51 -2.85
N GLU A 184 6.04 -15.18 -4.13
CA GLU A 184 7.12 -14.82 -5.06
C GLU A 184 7.89 -13.58 -4.59
N ILE A 185 7.17 -12.57 -4.11
CA ILE A 185 7.79 -11.33 -3.63
C ILE A 185 8.55 -11.54 -2.33
N ILE A 186 8.02 -12.34 -1.40
CA ILE A 186 8.72 -12.70 -0.17
C ILE A 186 10.03 -13.42 -0.54
N GLU A 187 9.96 -14.46 -1.36
CA GLU A 187 11.15 -15.23 -1.73
C GLU A 187 12.21 -14.35 -2.42
N SER A 188 11.79 -13.55 -3.40
CA SER A 188 12.69 -12.67 -4.16
C SER A 188 13.34 -11.62 -3.26
N THR A 189 12.56 -10.96 -2.41
CA THR A 189 13.05 -9.90 -1.52
C THR A 189 13.98 -10.46 -0.44
N THR A 190 13.62 -11.61 0.17
CA THR A 190 14.47 -12.28 1.16
C THR A 190 15.82 -12.69 0.55
N ARG A 191 15.84 -13.21 -0.67
CA ARG A 191 17.09 -13.54 -1.37
C ARG A 191 17.99 -12.31 -1.54
N MET A 192 17.43 -11.15 -1.88
CA MET A 192 18.20 -9.90 -2.04
C MET A 192 18.66 -9.30 -0.70
N MET A 193 17.91 -9.53 0.38
CA MET A 193 18.33 -9.13 1.73
C MET A 193 19.50 -9.98 2.24
N ILE A 194 19.52 -11.28 1.93
CA ILE A 194 20.59 -12.21 2.36
C ILE A 194 21.83 -12.10 1.45
N ARG A 195 21.64 -11.83 0.17
CA ARG A 195 22.71 -11.69 -0.82
C ARG A 195 22.63 -10.30 -1.45
N PRO A 196 23.27 -9.28 -0.86
CA PRO A 196 23.43 -8.01 -1.56
C PRO A 196 24.10 -8.27 -2.92
N PRO A 197 23.78 -7.48 -3.95
CA PRO A 197 24.34 -7.68 -5.29
C PRO A 197 25.87 -7.75 -5.20
N PRO A 198 26.53 -8.63 -5.96
CA PRO A 198 27.96 -8.86 -5.81
C PRO A 198 28.71 -7.56 -6.10
N SER A 199 29.24 -6.94 -5.04
CA SER A 199 30.40 -6.06 -5.16
C SER A 199 31.52 -6.90 -5.79
N SER A 200 32.22 -6.33 -6.76
CA SER A 200 33.19 -7.00 -7.62
C SER A 200 34.44 -7.48 -6.86
N SER A 201 34.31 -8.53 -6.05
CA SER A 201 35.41 -9.22 -5.39
C SER A 201 35.01 -10.66 -5.03
N PRO A 202 35.92 -11.66 -5.12
CA PRO A 202 35.58 -13.08 -5.01
C PRO A 202 35.24 -13.47 -3.55
N LEU A 203 34.13 -14.20 -3.38
CA LEU A 203 33.65 -14.75 -2.09
C LEU A 203 34.49 -15.95 -1.61
N PRO A 204 34.66 -16.13 -0.28
CA PRO A 204 34.83 -17.45 0.33
C PRO A 204 33.45 -18.11 0.62
N SER A 205 33.46 -19.44 0.64
CA SER A 205 32.33 -20.38 0.73
C SER A 205 31.46 -20.27 2.00
N PRO A 206 30.17 -20.69 1.96
CA PRO A 206 29.25 -20.55 3.09
C PRO A 206 29.38 -21.71 4.10
N SER A 207 29.48 -21.36 5.39
CA SER A 207 29.16 -22.26 6.51
C SER A 207 27.67 -22.19 6.84
N LYS A 208 27.12 -23.31 7.30
CA LYS A 208 25.74 -23.48 7.74
C LYS A 208 25.57 -22.99 9.17
N ASP A 209 24.34 -22.57 9.47
CA ASP A 209 23.82 -22.06 10.74
C ASP A 209 24.14 -20.59 11.00
N ASP A 210 23.18 -19.72 10.68
CA ASP A 210 23.01 -18.43 11.35
C ASP A 210 21.54 -18.00 11.23
N ASP A 211 20.91 -17.76 12.39
CA ASP A 211 19.64 -17.04 12.51
C ASP A 211 19.82 -15.66 11.84
N VAL A 212 19.16 -15.45 10.69
CA VAL A 212 19.33 -14.23 9.90
C VAL A 212 18.61 -13.08 10.60
N ALA A 213 19.35 -12.33 11.42
CA ALA A 213 18.95 -11.01 11.83
C ALA A 213 18.81 -10.13 10.57
N ILE A 214 17.57 -9.74 10.24
CA ILE A 214 17.25 -8.85 9.12
C ILE A 214 17.73 -7.43 9.48
N THR A 215 19.02 -7.15 9.25
CA THR A 215 19.55 -5.79 9.33
C THR A 215 19.28 -5.06 8.02
N ARG A 216 18.99 -3.75 8.09
CA ARG A 216 18.89 -2.92 6.89
C ARG A 216 20.24 -3.01 6.13
N PRO A 217 20.26 -3.39 4.86
CA PRO A 217 21.50 -3.49 4.11
C PRO A 217 22.11 -2.08 3.96
N GLU A 218 23.39 -1.95 4.33
CA GLU A 218 24.17 -0.76 4.05
C GLU A 218 24.69 -0.85 2.60
N PHE A 219 24.16 0.02 1.72
CA PHE A 219 24.60 0.08 0.33
C PHE A 219 25.70 1.09 0.13
N SER A 220 26.62 0.76 -0.77
CA SER A 220 27.48 1.76 -1.38
C SER A 220 26.68 2.70 -2.29
N GLN A 221 27.17 3.93 -2.46
CA GLN A 221 26.61 4.91 -3.40
C GLN A 221 26.48 4.35 -4.84
N LYS A 222 27.34 3.39 -5.22
CA LYS A 222 27.30 2.74 -6.53
C LYS A 222 26.10 1.80 -6.68
N GLU A 223 25.76 1.03 -5.65
CA GLU A 223 24.59 0.15 -5.69
C GLU A 223 23.29 0.95 -5.70
N ILE A 224 23.22 2.02 -4.91
CA ILE A 224 22.08 2.95 -4.94
C ILE A 224 21.92 3.56 -6.34
N SER A 225 23.00 4.05 -6.96
CA SER A 225 22.92 4.61 -8.31
C SER A 225 22.55 3.58 -9.38
N PHE A 226 23.01 2.32 -9.26
CA PHE A 226 22.61 1.24 -10.14
C PHE A 226 21.11 0.95 -10.03
N LEU A 227 20.60 0.87 -8.80
CA LEU A 227 19.19 0.59 -8.55
C LEU A 227 18.30 1.76 -9.00
N LEU A 228 18.71 3.00 -8.77
CA LEU A 228 18.02 4.18 -9.30
C LEU A 228 17.99 4.19 -10.83
N LYS A 229 19.07 3.74 -11.49
CA LYS A 229 19.10 3.60 -12.94
C LYS A 229 18.16 2.50 -13.43
N LEU A 230 18.09 1.37 -12.74
CA LEU A 230 17.13 0.30 -13.02
C LEU A 230 15.68 0.80 -12.86
N LEU A 231 15.39 1.53 -11.78
CA LEU A 231 14.08 2.15 -11.55
C LEU A 231 13.71 3.14 -12.66
N SER A 232 14.65 3.97 -13.12
CA SER A 232 14.40 4.90 -14.23
C SER A 232 13.97 4.18 -15.52
N GLN A 233 14.47 2.96 -15.76
CA GLN A 233 14.04 2.13 -16.89
C GLN A 233 12.65 1.52 -16.65
N LEU A 234 12.35 1.11 -15.41
CA LEU A 234 11.04 0.55 -15.04
C LEU A 234 9.91 1.59 -15.06
N ILE A 235 10.20 2.86 -14.78
CA ILE A 235 9.19 3.96 -14.79
C ILE A 235 8.82 4.38 -16.22
N GLN A 236 9.71 4.16 -17.20
CA GLN A 236 9.50 4.54 -18.60
C GLN A 236 8.51 3.62 -19.35
N HIS A 237 8.15 2.48 -18.76
CA HIS A 237 7.13 1.55 -19.24
C HIS A 237 5.87 1.56 -18.33
#